data_AF-A0A0C3FG70-F1
#
_entry.id   AF-A0A0C3FG70-F1
#
_cell.length_a   1.000
_cell.length_b   1.000
_cell.length_c   1.000
_cell.angle_alpha   90.00
_cell.angle_beta   90.00
_cell.angle_gamma   90.00
#
_symmetry.space_group_name_H-M   'P 1'
#
loop_
_entity.id
_entity.type
_entity.pdbx_description
1 polymer ?
#
loop_
_entity_poly.entity_id
_entity_poly.type
_entity_poly.pdbx_seq_one_letter_code
_entity_poly.pdbx_strand_id
1 'polypeptide(L)'
;FPPPKPAADLMETIVRNWCKDALPSNFAENGCAVCGQLTPVKLLNKLAETACDLKILNREGMGITRSERFTSDDPIEEIKGPVLDGACTKICQSCESSLLSGLTPKYALANGLWLGAIPQQLQNLSFTEQLLISRVRHNKCIMRASSGMHKMKYNAIMFENPTPKIY
;
A
#
# COMPACT_ATOMS: atom_id res chain seq x y z
N PHE A 1 34.01 -33.51 8.25
CA PHE A 1 34.43 -32.90 9.53
C PHE A 1 33.69 -31.59 9.71
N PRO A 2 33.00 -31.35 10.84
CA PRO A 2 32.45 -30.02 11.10
C PRO A 2 33.60 -29.02 11.33
N PRO A 3 33.39 -27.74 11.03
CA PRO A 3 34.37 -26.70 11.30
C PRO A 3 34.71 -26.64 12.80
N PRO A 4 35.93 -26.19 13.16
CA PRO A 4 36.31 -26.00 14.56
C PRO A 4 35.44 -24.94 15.22
N LYS A 5 35.29 -25.03 16.55
CA LYS A 5 34.51 -24.06 17.32
C LYS A 5 35.02 -22.63 17.08
N PRO A 6 34.13 -21.63 16.95
CA PRO A 6 34.56 -20.24 16.83
C PRO A 6 35.28 -19.78 18.10
N ALA A 7 36.12 -18.76 17.97
CA ALA A 7 36.73 -18.11 19.12
C ALA A 7 35.67 -17.39 19.98
N ALA A 8 35.95 -17.23 21.27
CA ALA A 8 34.96 -16.73 22.25
C ALA A 8 34.51 -15.28 21.97
N ASP A 9 35.45 -14.44 21.52
CA ASP A 9 35.23 -13.07 21.05
C ASP A 9 34.30 -13.01 19.83
N LEU A 10 34.47 -13.94 18.89
CA LEU A 10 33.61 -14.04 17.71
C LEU A 10 32.20 -14.48 18.10
N MET A 11 32.06 -15.45 19.00
CA MET A 11 30.75 -15.87 19.52
C MET A 11 30.05 -14.71 20.23
N GLU A 12 30.77 -13.96 21.08
CA GLU A 12 30.21 -12.79 21.77
C GLU A 12 29.78 -11.71 20.77
N THR A 13 30.60 -11.43 19.76
CA THR A 13 30.29 -10.46 18.70
C THR A 13 29.04 -10.86 17.92
N ILE A 14 28.91 -12.14 17.57
CA ILE A 14 27.72 -12.68 16.88
C ILE A 14 26.47 -12.47 17.75
N VAL A 15 26.54 -12.81 19.03
CA VAL A 15 25.41 -12.64 19.96
C VAL A 15 25.03 -11.17 20.10
N ARG A 16 26.02 -10.27 20.31
CA ARG A 16 25.78 -8.83 20.43
C ARG A 16 25.15 -8.25 19.16
N ASN A 17 25.65 -8.60 17.99
CA ASN A 17 25.12 -8.15 16.71
C ASN A 17 23.70 -8.69 16.49
N TRP A 18 23.46 -9.97 16.79
CA TRP A 18 22.13 -10.55 16.73
C TRP A 18 21.14 -9.81 17.63
N CYS A 19 21.50 -9.59 18.89
CA CYS A 19 20.65 -8.84 19.83
C CYS A 19 20.38 -7.42 19.33
N LYS A 20 21.39 -6.76 18.74
CA LYS A 20 21.26 -5.41 18.16
C LYS A 20 20.32 -5.41 16.95
N ASP A 21 20.45 -6.38 16.05
CA ASP A 21 19.64 -6.47 14.83
C ASP A 21 18.20 -6.90 15.14
N ALA A 22 18.02 -7.77 16.12
CA ALA A 22 16.73 -8.24 16.63
C ALA A 22 16.07 -7.26 17.62
N LEU A 23 16.54 -6.02 17.73
CA LEU A 23 15.81 -4.98 18.46
C LEU A 23 14.50 -4.67 17.72
N PRO A 24 13.37 -4.52 18.43
CA PRO A 24 12.08 -4.17 17.82
C PRO A 24 12.15 -2.93 16.93
N SER A 25 12.98 -1.94 17.26
CA SER A 25 13.17 -0.74 16.43
C SER A 25 13.64 -1.00 15.00
N ASN A 26 14.24 -2.17 14.73
CA ASN A 26 14.80 -2.48 13.41
C ASN A 26 13.82 -3.13 12.44
N PHE A 27 12.79 -3.81 12.97
CA PHE A 27 11.80 -4.54 12.18
C PHE A 27 10.35 -4.17 12.53
N ALA A 28 10.12 -3.41 13.60
CA ALA A 28 8.80 -2.84 13.85
C ALA A 28 8.47 -1.89 12.71
N GLU A 29 7.28 -2.09 12.15
CA GLU A 29 6.75 -1.30 11.06
C GLU A 29 5.56 -0.48 11.54
N ASN A 30 5.30 0.62 10.86
CA ASN A 30 4.09 1.38 11.04
C ASN A 30 3.66 1.96 9.68
N GLY A 31 2.40 2.38 9.56
CA GLY A 31 1.86 2.93 8.33
C GLY A 31 2.32 4.37 8.09
N CYS A 32 2.51 4.70 6.82
CA CYS A 32 2.63 6.08 6.36
C CYS A 32 1.24 6.67 6.08
N ALA A 33 0.90 7.81 6.67
CA ALA A 33 -0.37 8.50 6.48
C ALA A 33 -0.62 8.95 5.03
N VAL A 34 0.45 9.16 4.24
CA VAL A 34 0.34 9.67 2.86
C VAL A 34 0.14 8.55 1.84
N CYS A 35 0.84 7.42 2.00
CA CYS A 35 0.81 6.31 1.03
C CYS A 35 0.23 5.01 1.56
N GLY A 36 -0.12 4.92 2.85
CA GLY A 36 -0.66 3.71 3.50
C GLY A 36 0.30 2.52 3.60
N GLN A 37 1.55 2.64 3.12
CA GLN A 37 2.50 1.54 3.15
C GLN A 37 3.07 1.33 4.56
N LEU A 38 3.21 0.07 4.96
CA LEU A 38 4.00 -0.32 6.12
C LEU A 38 5.48 -0.04 5.82
N THR A 39 6.13 0.69 6.72
CA THR A 39 7.52 1.09 6.61
C THR A 39 8.20 0.88 7.97
N PRO A 40 9.47 0.44 8.02
CA PRO A 40 10.22 0.37 9.27
C PRO A 40 10.14 1.68 10.05
N VAL A 41 9.88 1.62 11.35
CA VAL A 41 9.68 2.80 12.20
C VAL A 41 10.87 3.77 12.14
N LYS A 42 12.10 3.24 11.98
CA LYS A 42 13.33 4.04 11.81
C LYS A 42 13.36 4.92 10.55
N LEU A 43 12.51 4.64 9.56
CA LEU A 43 12.38 5.38 8.30
C LEU A 43 11.10 6.24 8.24
N LEU A 44 10.44 6.40 9.38
CA LEU A 44 9.22 7.18 9.53
C LEU A 44 9.47 8.42 10.40
N ASN A 45 9.05 9.57 9.91
CA ASN A 45 9.01 10.83 10.65
C ASN A 45 7.57 11.08 11.14
N LYS A 46 7.42 11.91 12.18
CA LYS A 46 6.09 12.30 12.65
C LYS A 46 5.51 13.34 11.69
N LEU A 47 4.31 13.07 11.16
CA LEU A 47 3.69 13.95 10.17
C LEU A 47 3.51 15.38 10.70
N ALA A 48 3.09 15.52 11.96
CA ALA A 48 2.85 16.80 12.62
C ALA A 48 4.11 17.66 12.81
N GLU A 49 5.29 17.06 12.77
CA GLU A 49 6.58 17.77 12.93
C GLU A 49 7.20 18.14 11.57
N THR A 50 6.61 17.69 10.45
CA THR A 50 7.13 17.96 9.11
C THR A 50 6.70 19.34 8.61
N ALA A 51 7.56 20.00 7.82
CA ALA A 51 7.25 21.26 7.15
C ALA A 51 6.54 21.06 5.79
N CYS A 52 5.94 19.89 5.55
CA CYS A 52 5.32 19.55 4.27
C CYS A 52 4.04 20.34 4.04
N ASP A 53 3.84 20.83 2.81
CA ASP A 53 2.53 21.38 2.40
C ASP A 53 1.57 20.23 2.04
N LEU A 54 0.63 19.95 2.93
CA LEU A 54 -0.38 18.90 2.72
C LEU A 54 -1.43 19.29 1.67
N LYS A 55 -1.57 20.57 1.30
CA LYS A 55 -2.55 21.00 0.29
C LYS A 55 -2.31 20.35 -1.07
N ILE A 56 -1.08 19.91 -1.35
CA ILE A 56 -0.70 19.15 -2.54
C ILE A 56 -1.54 17.85 -2.67
N LEU A 57 -2.02 17.32 -1.54
CA LEU A 57 -2.83 16.11 -1.46
C LEU A 57 -4.33 16.37 -1.53
N ASN A 58 -4.78 17.63 -1.69
CA ASN A 58 -6.19 17.93 -1.88
C ASN A 58 -6.65 17.45 -3.26
N ARG A 59 -7.82 16.80 -3.31
CA ARG A 59 -8.40 16.21 -4.54
C ARG A 59 -9.88 16.51 -4.67
N GLU A 60 -10.31 17.66 -4.14
CA GLU A 60 -11.70 18.10 -4.18
C GLU A 60 -12.19 18.19 -5.64
N GLY A 61 -13.34 17.57 -5.92
CA GLY A 61 -13.97 17.51 -7.23
C GLY A 61 -13.43 16.41 -8.15
N MET A 62 -12.47 15.59 -7.69
CA MET A 62 -11.89 14.49 -8.50
C MET A 62 -12.51 13.13 -8.22
N GLY A 63 -13.44 13.02 -7.27
CA GLY A 63 -14.13 11.77 -6.91
C GLY A 63 -13.23 10.73 -6.23
N ILE A 64 -12.09 11.16 -5.68
CA ILE A 64 -11.09 10.27 -5.06
C ILE A 64 -11.57 9.77 -3.69
N THR A 65 -12.13 10.65 -2.87
CA THR A 65 -12.70 10.32 -1.56
C THR A 65 -14.21 10.36 -1.63
N ARG A 66 -14.88 9.58 -0.78
CA ARG A 66 -16.34 9.64 -0.60
C ARG A 66 -16.66 9.41 0.86
N SER A 67 -17.59 10.19 1.38
CA SER A 67 -18.20 9.94 2.68
C SER A 67 -19.06 8.68 2.62
N GLU A 68 -19.07 7.92 3.72
CA GLU A 68 -19.95 6.76 3.87
C GLU A 68 -21.42 7.21 3.83
N ARG A 69 -22.26 6.39 3.19
CA ARG A 69 -23.71 6.60 3.12
C ARG A 69 -24.37 5.47 3.89
N PHE A 70 -25.29 5.82 4.77
CA PHE A 70 -26.07 4.87 5.57
C PHE A 70 -27.47 4.67 4.98
N THR A 71 -27.95 5.62 4.18
CA THR A 71 -29.26 5.57 3.51
C THR A 71 -29.15 5.91 2.02
N SER A 72 -30.20 5.59 1.26
CA SER A 72 -30.31 5.97 -0.15
C SER A 72 -30.50 7.47 -0.36
N ASP A 73 -30.97 8.18 0.66
CA ASP A 73 -31.26 9.62 0.60
C ASP A 73 -30.02 10.45 0.95
N ASP A 74 -29.01 9.85 1.58
CA ASP A 74 -27.76 10.52 1.90
C ASP A 74 -27.08 11.02 0.60
N PRO A 75 -26.62 12.27 0.53
CA PRO A 75 -25.96 12.79 -0.65
C PRO A 75 -24.62 12.08 -0.89
N ILE A 76 -24.19 12.04 -2.16
CA ILE A 76 -22.84 11.60 -2.50
C ILE A 76 -21.90 12.79 -2.32
N GLU A 77 -21.10 12.76 -1.27
CA GLU A 77 -20.17 13.83 -0.92
C GLU A 77 -18.73 13.33 -0.82
N GLU A 78 -17.78 14.18 -1.18
CA GLU A 78 -16.35 13.93 -1.00
C GLU A 78 -15.90 14.38 0.39
N ILE A 79 -14.87 13.70 0.92
CA ILE A 79 -14.24 14.12 2.16
C ILE A 79 -13.29 15.28 1.84
N LYS A 80 -13.55 16.45 2.43
CA LYS A 80 -12.78 17.68 2.21
C LYS A 80 -11.37 17.61 2.80
N GLY A 81 -10.45 18.37 2.22
CA GLY A 81 -9.06 18.47 2.68
C GLY A 81 -8.11 17.42 2.08
N PRO A 82 -6.91 17.26 2.66
CA PRO A 82 -5.87 16.40 2.10
C PRO A 82 -6.21 14.93 2.28
N VAL A 83 -6.01 14.12 1.24
CA VAL A 83 -6.27 12.68 1.29
C VAL A 83 -5.16 11.99 2.08
N LEU A 84 -5.46 11.58 3.31
CA LEU A 84 -4.57 10.93 4.26
C LEU A 84 -5.27 9.74 4.93
N ASP A 85 -4.48 8.76 5.40
CA ASP A 85 -4.95 7.73 6.31
C ASP A 85 -5.00 8.30 7.74
N GLY A 86 -6.22 8.48 8.25
CA GLY A 86 -6.48 9.03 9.58
C GLY A 86 -6.03 8.12 10.73
N ALA A 87 -5.77 6.83 10.50
CA ALA A 87 -5.24 5.93 11.52
C ALA A 87 -3.71 6.09 11.71
N CYS A 88 -3.03 6.70 10.73
CA CYS A 88 -1.59 6.86 10.72
C CYS A 88 -1.16 8.27 11.12
N THR A 89 -0.15 8.40 11.97
CA THR A 89 0.40 9.69 12.43
C THR A 89 1.80 9.99 11.91
N LYS A 90 2.35 9.09 11.10
CA LYS A 90 3.72 9.14 10.59
C LYS A 90 3.77 9.22 9.07
N ILE A 91 4.89 9.68 8.54
CA ILE A 91 5.17 9.79 7.11
C ILE A 91 6.51 9.13 6.79
N CYS A 92 6.59 8.39 5.69
CA CYS A 92 7.85 7.83 5.23
C CYS A 92 8.71 8.87 4.50
N GLN A 93 10.02 8.69 4.59
CA GLN A 93 11.01 9.61 4.00
C GLN A 93 10.78 9.87 2.49
N SER A 94 10.27 8.88 1.75
CA SER A 94 9.98 9.02 0.31
C SER A 94 8.77 9.93 0.03
N CYS A 95 7.72 9.84 0.85
CA CYS A 95 6.58 10.74 0.75
C CYS A 95 6.95 12.16 1.21
N GLU A 96 7.68 12.27 2.32
CA GLU A 96 8.12 13.56 2.85
C GLU A 96 9.01 14.31 1.84
N SER A 97 10.03 13.66 1.29
CA SER A 97 10.90 14.28 0.27
C SER A 97 10.15 14.73 -0.99
N SER A 98 9.15 13.95 -1.42
CA SER A 98 8.29 14.34 -2.56
C SER A 98 7.46 15.58 -2.21
N LEU A 99 6.83 15.62 -1.04
CA LEU A 99 6.00 16.74 -0.60
C LEU A 99 6.83 18.02 -0.38
N LEU A 100 8.02 17.90 0.21
CA LEU A 100 8.96 19.02 0.35
C LEU A 100 9.40 19.58 -1.02
N SER A 101 9.41 18.74 -2.05
CA SER A 101 9.69 19.15 -3.43
C SER A 101 8.47 19.71 -4.17
N GLY A 102 7.32 19.84 -3.51
CA GLY A 102 6.07 20.30 -4.13
C GLY A 102 5.39 19.25 -5.01
N LEU A 103 5.79 17.97 -4.93
CA LEU A 103 5.30 16.89 -5.77
C LEU A 103 4.35 15.96 -5.01
N THR A 104 3.32 15.47 -5.69
CA THR A 104 2.49 14.38 -5.13
C THR A 104 3.29 13.07 -5.17
N PRO A 105 3.47 12.37 -4.04
CA PRO A 105 4.15 11.08 -4.04
C PRO A 105 3.46 10.06 -4.95
N LYS A 106 4.25 9.24 -5.66
CA LYS A 106 3.74 8.25 -6.63
C LYS A 106 2.66 7.32 -6.05
N TYR A 107 2.88 6.87 -4.83
CA TYR A 107 1.98 5.93 -4.13
C TYR A 107 1.06 6.60 -3.12
N ALA A 108 0.85 7.92 -3.23
CA ALA A 108 -0.05 8.62 -2.32
C ALA A 108 -1.50 8.13 -2.48
N LEU A 109 -2.23 8.10 -1.35
CA LEU A 109 -3.67 7.81 -1.33
C LEU A 109 -4.46 8.78 -2.21
N ALA A 110 -3.97 10.03 -2.31
CA ALA A 110 -4.47 11.08 -3.21
C ALA A 110 -4.47 10.70 -4.71
N ASN A 111 -3.78 9.63 -5.12
CA ASN A 111 -3.79 9.13 -6.49
C ASN A 111 -4.87 8.05 -6.73
N GLY A 112 -5.87 7.94 -5.86
CA GLY A 112 -6.92 6.91 -5.94
C GLY A 112 -6.43 5.52 -5.52
N LEU A 113 -5.29 5.47 -4.81
CA LEU A 113 -4.74 4.25 -4.26
C LEU A 113 -5.35 4.06 -2.88
N TRP A 114 -6.41 3.26 -2.76
CA TRP A 114 -7.03 2.98 -1.47
C TRP A 114 -6.23 1.92 -0.71
N LEU A 115 -5.62 2.31 0.40
CA LEU A 115 -5.04 1.44 1.42
C LEU A 115 -5.62 1.89 2.76
N GLY A 116 -6.72 1.28 3.16
CA GLY A 116 -7.43 1.61 4.39
C GLY A 116 -8.17 0.40 4.92
N ALA A 117 -8.70 0.51 6.14
CA ALA A 117 -9.50 -0.56 6.74
C ALA A 117 -10.64 -0.96 5.80
N ILE A 118 -10.82 -2.26 5.62
CA ILE A 118 -11.94 -2.79 4.86
C ILE A 118 -13.20 -2.55 5.72
N PRO A 119 -14.24 -1.87 5.20
CA PRO A 119 -15.50 -1.70 5.92
C PRO A 119 -16.03 -3.03 6.41
N GLN A 120 -16.69 -3.07 7.57
CA GLN A 120 -17.17 -4.32 8.18
C GLN A 120 -18.07 -5.12 7.21
N GLN A 121 -18.84 -4.41 6.40
CA GLN A 121 -19.73 -4.95 5.37
C GLN A 121 -18.98 -5.67 4.24
N LEU A 122 -17.68 -5.38 4.05
CA LEU A 122 -16.80 -5.99 3.05
C LEU A 122 -15.78 -6.95 3.66
N GLN A 123 -15.83 -7.21 4.96
CA GLN A 123 -14.97 -8.19 5.63
C GLN A 123 -15.56 -9.61 5.50
N ASN A 124 -14.70 -10.62 5.42
CA ASN A 124 -15.07 -12.05 5.40
C ASN A 124 -16.02 -12.47 4.27
N LEU A 125 -16.02 -11.75 3.15
CA LEU A 125 -16.81 -12.10 1.97
C LEU A 125 -16.41 -13.49 1.45
N SER A 126 -17.41 -14.30 1.09
CA SER A 126 -17.23 -15.54 0.36
C SER A 126 -16.59 -15.27 -1.01
N PHE A 127 -15.99 -16.31 -1.61
CA PHE A 127 -15.39 -16.19 -2.94
C PHE A 127 -16.39 -15.64 -3.98
N THR A 128 -17.65 -16.06 -3.92
CA THR A 128 -18.71 -15.58 -4.82
C THR A 128 -19.05 -14.11 -4.59
N GLU A 129 -19.14 -13.66 -3.34
CA GLU A 129 -19.41 -12.25 -3.02
C GLU A 129 -18.24 -11.35 -3.42
N GLN A 130 -17.00 -11.80 -3.22
CA GLN A 130 -15.82 -11.11 -3.73
C GLN A 130 -15.86 -10.97 -5.25
N LEU A 131 -16.30 -12.01 -5.96
CA LEU A 131 -16.49 -11.99 -7.41
C LEU A 131 -17.52 -10.95 -7.84
N LEU A 132 -18.65 -10.90 -7.13
CA LEU A 132 -19.77 -10.00 -7.42
C LEU A 132 -19.42 -8.53 -7.14
N ILE A 133 -18.68 -8.25 -6.06
CA ILE A 133 -18.25 -6.91 -5.66
C ILE A 133 -17.01 -6.46 -6.46
N SER A 134 -16.26 -7.39 -7.05
CA SER A 134 -15.15 -7.03 -7.93
C SER A 134 -15.69 -6.20 -9.09
N ARG A 135 -15.42 -4.89 -9.07
CA ARG A 135 -15.63 -4.03 -10.24
C ARG A 135 -14.98 -4.70 -11.43
N VAL A 136 -15.63 -4.65 -12.60
CA VAL A 136 -15.10 -5.13 -13.90
C VAL A 136 -13.65 -4.66 -14.07
N ARG A 137 -12.72 -5.48 -13.59
CA ARG A 137 -11.31 -5.35 -13.91
C ARG A 137 -11.20 -6.18 -15.16
N HIS A 138 -11.04 -5.53 -16.29
CA HIS A 138 -10.59 -6.24 -17.49
C HIS A 138 -9.46 -7.16 -17.07
N ASN A 139 -9.62 -8.46 -17.28
CA ASN A 139 -8.60 -9.46 -17.00
C ASN A 139 -7.35 -9.08 -17.81
N LYS A 140 -6.41 -8.36 -17.19
CA LYS A 140 -5.17 -7.94 -17.85
C LYS A 140 -4.21 -9.12 -17.83
N CYS A 141 -4.22 -9.91 -18.90
CA CYS A 141 -3.23 -10.96 -19.11
C CYS A 141 -1.93 -10.33 -19.61
N ILE A 142 -0.88 -10.34 -18.79
CA ILE A 142 0.46 -9.90 -19.19
C ILE A 142 1.31 -11.16 -19.40
N MET A 143 1.56 -11.51 -20.65
CA MET A 143 2.47 -12.60 -21.01
C MET A 143 3.86 -12.02 -21.24
N ARG A 144 4.85 -12.40 -20.41
CA ARG A 144 6.24 -11.99 -20.60
C ARG A 144 6.92 -12.92 -21.59
N ALA A 145 7.30 -12.37 -22.73
CA ALA A 145 8.10 -13.03 -23.74
C ALA A 145 9.60 -12.95 -23.39
N SER A 146 10.27 -14.09 -23.18
CA SER A 146 11.74 -14.17 -23.20
C SER A 146 12.21 -14.45 -24.63
N SER A 147 13.00 -13.54 -25.22
CA SER A 147 13.41 -13.63 -26.62
C SER A 147 14.35 -14.81 -26.86
N GLY A 148 13.91 -15.75 -27.70
CA GLY A 148 14.71 -16.85 -28.23
C GLY A 148 14.02 -17.47 -29.45
N MET A 149 14.33 -16.93 -30.63
CA MET A 149 13.97 -17.43 -31.98
C MET A 149 12.58 -17.10 -32.56
N HIS A 150 12.54 -17.05 -33.90
CA HIS A 150 11.68 -16.28 -34.82
C HIS A 150 10.14 -16.43 -34.74
N LYS A 151 9.57 -17.30 -33.90
CA LYS A 151 8.10 -17.38 -33.71
C LYS A 151 7.76 -17.84 -32.29
N MET A 152 7.00 -17.01 -31.58
CA MET A 152 6.55 -17.26 -30.21
C MET A 152 5.09 -17.71 -30.21
N LYS A 153 4.80 -18.90 -29.67
CA LYS A 153 3.43 -19.41 -29.45
C LYS A 153 3.18 -19.51 -27.95
N TYR A 154 2.06 -18.98 -27.48
CA TYR A 154 1.61 -19.09 -26.10
C TYR A 154 0.16 -19.58 -26.06
N ASN A 155 -0.14 -20.47 -25.12
CA ASN A 155 -1.51 -20.81 -24.78
C ASN A 155 -1.87 -20.07 -23.50
N ALA A 156 -2.93 -19.26 -23.54
CA ALA A 156 -3.52 -18.63 -22.37
C ALA A 156 -4.87 -19.31 -22.11
N ILE A 157 -5.06 -19.85 -20.92
CA ILE A 157 -6.37 -20.29 -20.45
C ILE A 157 -6.90 -19.13 -19.60
N MET A 158 -7.87 -18.41 -20.14
CA MET A 158 -8.54 -17.32 -19.45
C MET A 158 -9.95 -17.78 -19.11
N PHE A 159 -10.29 -17.77 -17.82
CA PHE A 159 -11.66 -17.95 -17.40
C PHE A 159 -12.35 -16.60 -17.43
N GLU A 160 -13.49 -16.52 -18.11
CA GLU A 160 -14.36 -15.36 -18.03
C GLU A 160 -14.81 -15.24 -16.57
N ASN A 161 -14.49 -14.12 -15.94
CA ASN A 161 -15.12 -13.81 -14.67
C ASN A 161 -16.55 -13.43 -15.03
N PRO A 162 -17.59 -14.10 -14.49
CA PRO A 162 -18.99 -13.76 -14.75
C PRO A 162 -19.33 -12.44 -14.04
N THR A 163 -18.75 -11.33 -14.52
CA THR A 163 -19.13 -9.99 -14.11
C THR A 163 -20.37 -9.59 -14.91
N PRO A 164 -21.49 -9.23 -14.25
CA PRO A 164 -22.69 -8.81 -14.96
C PRO A 164 -22.40 -7.60 -15.86
N LYS A 165 -22.91 -7.63 -17.10
CA LYS A 165 -22.89 -6.47 -17.99
C LYS A 165 -23.78 -5.40 -17.38
N ILE A 166 -23.18 -4.36 -16.80
CA ILE A 166 -23.90 -3.17 -16.35
C ILE A 166 -24.21 -2.37 -17.63
N TYR A 167 -25.49 -2.36 -18.03
CA TYR A 167 -26.01 -1.57 -19.15
C TYR A 167 -26.31 -0.14 -18.71
#